data_AF-A0A6J2K0F4-F1
#
_entry.id   AF-A0A6J2K0F4-F1
#
_cell.length_a   1.000
_cell.length_b   1.000
_cell.length_c   1.000
_cell.angle_alpha   90.00
_cell.angle_beta   90.00
_cell.angle_gamma   90.00
#
_symmetry.space_group_name_H-M   'P 1'
#
loop_
_entity.id
_entity.type
_entity.pdbx_description
1 polymer ?
#
loop_
_entity_poly.entity_id
_entity_poly.type
_entity_poly.pdbx_seq_one_letter_code
_entity_poly.pdbx_strand_id
1 'polypeptide(L)'
;MWSHLERGSSPVDWCESNYSISPLIAEFVNTVSNILFFLFPPVLIHLFQEYSKFFNPAINVLWVLLMIVGLSSAYFHATLSLVGQLLDELAILWVFMAAFAMFLPKRYFPKFLGGNRVKCARVYRLGLRCVAICFLAMFCWIIDRVFCDAWLSISFPYMHGIWHVLIFIASYTALVLFAYFNVSEERPEQKPQLKYWPRNDFELGIPYITIKHPCKKDYNIAI
;
A
#
# COMPACT_ATOMS: atom_id res chain seq x y z
N MET A 1 17.96 31.45 8.78
CA MET A 1 17.84 30.85 7.44
C MET A 1 17.38 29.40 7.49
N TRP A 2 17.64 28.63 8.56
CA TRP A 2 17.28 27.21 8.67
C TRP A 2 16.05 26.89 9.53
N SER A 3 15.40 27.90 10.13
CA SER A 3 14.25 27.73 11.02
C SER A 3 13.08 26.97 10.40
N HIS A 4 12.90 27.07 9.09
CA HIS A 4 11.87 26.31 8.37
C HIS A 4 12.17 24.81 8.24
N LEU A 5 13.40 24.36 8.52
CA LEU A 5 13.78 22.95 8.47
C LEU A 5 13.92 22.32 9.87
N GLU A 6 13.68 23.11 10.93
CA GLU A 6 13.77 22.64 12.31
C GLU A 6 12.63 21.67 12.65
N ARG A 7 12.76 20.99 13.79
CA ARG A 7 11.73 20.14 14.36
C ARG A 7 10.48 20.98 14.68
N GLY A 8 9.29 20.48 14.37
CA GLY A 8 8.04 21.21 14.55
C GLY A 8 7.81 22.37 13.58
N SER A 9 8.60 22.47 12.50
CA SER A 9 8.45 23.54 11.50
C SER A 9 7.35 23.29 10.48
N SER A 10 6.78 22.08 10.43
CA SER A 10 5.72 21.74 9.50
C SER A 10 4.45 22.54 9.81
N PRO A 11 3.76 23.08 8.79
CA PRO A 11 2.43 23.66 8.95
C PRO A 11 1.34 22.61 9.22
N VAL A 12 1.65 21.32 9.08
CA VAL A 12 0.72 20.20 9.29
C VAL A 12 1.05 19.53 10.62
N ASP A 13 0.05 19.49 11.50
CA ASP A 13 0.05 18.79 12.78
C ASP A 13 -1.21 17.92 12.82
N TRP A 14 -1.11 16.65 13.20
CA TRP A 14 -2.26 15.73 13.27
C TRP A 14 -2.90 15.75 14.65
N CYS A 15 -3.95 14.95 14.84
CA CYS A 15 -4.69 15.02 16.10
C CYS A 15 -3.93 14.45 17.31
N GLU A 16 -2.95 13.56 17.09
CA GLU A 16 -2.17 12.94 18.15
C GLU A 16 -1.38 13.98 18.96
N SER A 17 -1.48 13.93 20.30
CA SER A 17 -0.79 14.91 21.14
C SER A 17 0.73 14.75 21.11
N ASN A 18 1.41 15.84 20.76
CA ASN A 18 2.85 15.90 20.62
C ASN A 18 3.63 15.61 21.92
N TYR A 19 4.61 14.71 21.81
CA TYR A 19 5.52 14.26 22.89
C TYR A 19 4.82 13.67 24.11
N SER A 20 3.57 13.23 23.97
CA SER A 20 2.76 12.70 25.07
C SER A 20 3.27 11.33 25.59
N ILE A 21 3.81 10.50 24.69
CA ILE A 21 4.32 9.15 25.02
C ILE A 21 5.86 9.14 25.13
N SER A 22 6.56 9.91 24.30
CA SER A 22 8.02 9.95 24.25
C SER A 22 8.53 11.39 24.07
N PRO A 23 9.58 11.83 24.80
CA PRO A 23 10.14 13.17 24.63
C PRO A 23 10.93 13.33 23.31
N LEU A 24 11.21 12.23 22.60
CA LEU A 24 12.00 12.24 21.36
C LEU A 24 11.17 12.17 20.09
N ILE A 25 9.94 11.66 20.17
CA ILE A 25 9.06 11.39 19.03
C ILE A 25 7.79 12.23 19.24
N ALA A 26 7.50 13.14 18.31
CA ALA A 26 6.36 14.05 18.43
C ALA A 26 5.03 13.28 18.45
N GLU A 27 4.68 12.59 17.35
CA GLU A 27 3.46 11.79 17.27
C GLU A 27 3.83 10.30 17.30
N PHE A 28 3.80 9.68 18.48
CA PHE A 28 4.36 8.35 18.70
C PHE A 28 3.60 7.26 17.93
N VAL A 29 2.28 7.22 18.03
CA VAL A 29 1.42 6.22 17.37
C VAL A 29 1.45 6.39 15.85
N ASN A 30 1.40 7.62 15.36
CA ASN A 30 1.54 7.93 13.93
C ASN A 30 2.92 7.52 13.41
N THR A 31 3.99 7.66 14.21
CA THR A 31 5.32 7.18 13.86
C THR A 31 5.38 5.64 13.80
N VAL A 32 4.95 4.94 14.85
CA VAL A 32 5.11 3.46 14.92
C VAL A 32 4.14 2.70 14.02
N SER A 33 2.99 3.28 13.68
CA SER A 33 2.01 2.66 12.77
C SER A 33 2.57 2.45 11.35
N ASN A 34 3.62 3.17 10.98
CA ASN A 34 4.35 2.96 9.72
C ASN A 34 5.20 1.67 9.67
N ILE A 35 5.31 0.91 10.77
CA ILE A 35 6.14 -0.31 10.84
C ILE A 35 5.84 -1.34 9.73
N LEU A 36 4.58 -1.42 9.30
CA LEU A 36 4.15 -2.37 8.27
C LEU A 36 4.81 -2.11 6.91
N PHE A 37 5.11 -0.85 6.59
CA PHE A 37 5.83 -0.47 5.36
C PHE A 37 7.26 -1.01 5.31
N PHE A 38 7.85 -1.43 6.43
CA PHE A 38 9.19 -2.05 6.46
C PHE A 38 9.12 -3.58 6.48
N LEU A 39 8.13 -4.14 7.17
CA LEU A 39 8.05 -5.59 7.37
C LEU A 39 7.48 -6.32 6.17
N PHE A 40 6.43 -5.77 5.54
CA PHE A 40 5.71 -6.47 4.48
C PHE A 40 6.36 -6.40 3.10
N PRO A 41 6.94 -5.27 2.63
CA PRO A 41 7.54 -5.24 1.30
C PRO A 41 8.65 -6.28 1.06
N PRO A 42 9.55 -6.60 2.01
CA PRO A 42 10.49 -7.71 1.85
C PRO A 42 9.79 -9.07 1.66
N VAL A 43 8.71 -9.33 2.41
CA VAL A 43 7.87 -10.53 2.24
C VAL A 43 7.22 -10.53 0.86
N LEU A 44 6.70 -9.38 0.41
CA LEU A 44 6.08 -9.24 -0.91
C LEU A 44 7.10 -9.43 -2.04
N ILE A 45 8.33 -8.91 -1.93
CA ILE A 45 9.42 -9.17 -2.88
C ILE A 45 9.69 -10.67 -2.99
N HIS A 46 9.74 -11.38 -1.85
CA HIS A 46 9.91 -12.83 -1.84
C HIS A 46 8.74 -13.57 -2.50
N LEU A 47 7.50 -13.19 -2.18
CA LEU A 47 6.30 -13.81 -2.75
C LEU A 47 6.13 -13.51 -4.25
N PHE A 48 6.54 -12.32 -4.70
CA PHE A 48 6.47 -11.87 -6.10
C PHE A 48 7.68 -12.25 -6.94
N GLN A 49 8.60 -13.07 -6.43
CA GLN A 49 9.82 -13.43 -7.16
C GLN A 49 9.55 -14.03 -8.55
N GLU A 50 8.47 -14.80 -8.72
CA GLU A 50 8.10 -15.37 -10.02
C GLU A 50 7.67 -14.27 -11.00
N TYR A 51 6.77 -13.38 -10.58
CA TYR A 51 6.37 -12.22 -11.39
C TYR A 51 7.58 -11.35 -11.74
N SER A 52 8.44 -11.07 -10.77
CA SER A 52 9.63 -10.24 -10.98
C SER A 52 10.61 -10.86 -11.97
N LYS A 53 10.87 -12.17 -11.87
CA LYS A 53 11.87 -12.85 -12.71
C LYS A 53 11.36 -13.10 -14.13
N PHE A 54 10.08 -13.42 -14.27
CA PHE A 54 9.54 -13.91 -15.56
C PHE A 54 8.64 -12.91 -16.29
N PHE A 55 8.13 -11.89 -15.59
CA PHE A 55 7.19 -10.94 -16.19
C PHE A 55 7.72 -9.51 -16.21
N ASN A 56 7.93 -8.89 -15.05
CA ASN A 56 8.44 -7.53 -14.96
C ASN A 56 9.17 -7.28 -13.63
N PRO A 57 10.51 -7.12 -13.63
CA PRO A 57 11.28 -6.89 -12.40
C PRO A 57 11.04 -5.51 -11.78
N ALA A 58 10.48 -4.56 -12.52
CA ALA A 58 10.20 -3.22 -12.03
C ALA A 58 9.22 -3.21 -10.84
N ILE A 59 8.42 -4.26 -10.63
CA ILE A 59 7.55 -4.40 -9.44
C ILE A 59 8.32 -4.24 -8.12
N ASN A 60 9.59 -4.67 -8.08
CA ASN A 60 10.42 -4.54 -6.89
C ASN A 60 10.75 -3.09 -6.57
N VAL A 61 10.77 -2.20 -7.58
CA VAL A 61 10.91 -0.76 -7.37
C VAL A 61 9.71 -0.24 -6.58
N LEU A 62 8.49 -0.70 -6.88
CA LEU A 62 7.30 -0.31 -6.12
C LEU A 62 7.34 -0.80 -4.67
N TRP A 63 7.82 -2.03 -4.43
CA TRP A 63 8.01 -2.55 -3.08
C TRP A 63 9.02 -1.74 -2.28
N VAL A 64 10.16 -1.37 -2.89
CA VAL A 64 11.17 -0.51 -2.26
C VAL A 64 10.65 0.91 -2.03
N LEU A 65 9.90 1.48 -2.99
CA LEU A 65 9.31 2.81 -2.83
C LEU A 65 8.28 2.84 -1.69
N LEU A 66 7.51 1.77 -1.45
CA LEU A 66 6.65 1.68 -0.26
C LEU A 66 7.48 1.73 1.03
N MET A 67 8.64 1.08 1.10
CA MET A 67 9.53 1.20 2.27
C MET A 67 10.02 2.64 2.46
N ILE A 68 10.32 3.35 1.36
CA ILE A 68 10.71 4.77 1.40
C ILE A 68 9.56 5.64 1.91
N VAL A 69 8.31 5.39 1.49
CA VAL A 69 7.12 6.07 2.04
C VAL A 69 7.04 5.87 3.56
N GLY A 70 7.13 4.63 4.03
CA GLY A 70 7.11 4.34 5.48
C GLY A 70 8.23 5.03 6.25
N LEU A 71 9.43 5.10 5.67
CA LEU A 71 10.57 5.80 6.28
C LEU A 71 10.35 7.31 6.37
N SER A 72 9.91 7.92 5.27
CA SER A 72 9.65 9.35 5.22
C SER A 72 8.49 9.74 6.13
N SER A 73 7.39 8.98 6.13
CA SER A 73 6.24 9.21 7.02
C SER A 73 6.62 9.05 8.49
N ALA A 74 7.34 7.98 8.86
CA ALA A 74 7.83 7.81 10.23
C ALA A 74 8.76 8.96 10.65
N TYR A 75 9.65 9.42 9.76
CA TYR A 75 10.53 10.56 10.03
C TYR A 75 9.73 11.87 10.18
N PHE A 76 8.70 12.08 9.36
CA PHE A 76 7.80 13.22 9.47
C PHE A 76 7.09 13.21 10.83
N HIS A 77 6.38 12.15 11.20
CA HIS A 77 5.64 12.09 12.47
C HIS A 77 6.55 12.12 13.71
N ALA A 78 7.79 11.65 13.60
CA ALA A 78 8.74 11.74 14.69
C ALA A 78 9.27 13.17 14.92
N THR A 79 9.29 14.01 13.88
CA THR A 79 9.94 15.33 13.91
C THR A 79 8.99 16.51 13.69
N LEU A 80 7.84 16.30 13.07
CA LEU A 80 6.96 17.33 12.52
C LEU A 80 7.72 18.44 11.78
N SER A 81 8.77 18.07 11.05
CA SER A 81 9.59 19.01 10.28
C SER A 81 9.03 19.17 8.86
N LEU A 82 9.17 20.37 8.29
CA LEU A 82 8.80 20.62 6.89
C LEU A 82 9.56 19.72 5.92
N VAL A 83 10.84 19.42 6.20
CA VAL A 83 11.63 18.47 5.40
C VAL A 83 11.00 17.08 5.42
N GLY A 84 10.61 16.60 6.61
CA GLY A 84 9.94 15.32 6.75
C GLY A 84 8.63 15.28 5.97
N GLN A 85 7.81 16.32 6.11
CA GLN A 85 6.55 16.44 5.38
C GLN A 85 6.76 16.35 3.86
N LEU A 86 7.70 17.13 3.31
CA LEU A 86 7.99 17.11 1.88
C LEU A 86 8.52 15.76 1.42
N LEU A 87 9.37 15.11 2.21
CA LEU A 87 9.89 13.77 1.89
C LEU A 87 8.78 12.71 1.86
N ASP A 88 7.81 12.80 2.78
CA ASP A 88 6.67 11.89 2.83
C ASP A 88 5.75 12.07 1.60
N GLU A 89 5.31 13.31 1.37
CA GLU A 89 4.45 13.65 0.23
C GLU A 89 5.12 13.31 -1.12
N LEU A 90 6.40 13.62 -1.30
CA LEU A 90 7.14 13.30 -2.52
C LEU A 90 7.33 11.79 -2.71
N ALA A 91 7.60 11.03 -1.64
CA ALA A 91 7.73 9.58 -1.74
C ALA A 91 6.41 8.91 -2.21
N ILE A 92 5.27 9.40 -1.72
CA ILE A 92 3.94 8.94 -2.16
C ILE A 92 3.75 9.23 -3.65
N LEU A 93 4.09 10.44 -4.11
CA LEU A 93 4.02 10.79 -5.53
C LEU A 93 4.92 9.91 -6.40
N TRP A 94 6.11 9.54 -5.92
CA TRP A 94 6.99 8.60 -6.64
C TRP A 94 6.37 7.22 -6.81
N VAL A 95 5.68 6.70 -5.78
CA VAL A 95 4.93 5.44 -5.90
C VAL A 95 3.85 5.55 -6.97
N PHE A 96 3.05 6.63 -6.95
CA PHE A 96 2.00 6.83 -7.95
C PHE A 96 2.56 6.94 -9.37
N MET A 97 3.63 7.72 -9.57
CA MET A 97 4.26 7.87 -10.88
C MET A 97 4.88 6.57 -11.37
N ALA A 98 5.57 5.81 -10.51
CA ALA A 98 6.14 4.52 -10.87
C ALA A 98 5.04 3.48 -11.18
N ALA A 99 3.97 3.45 -10.39
CA ALA A 99 2.84 2.56 -10.63
C ALA A 99 2.11 2.93 -11.92
N PHE A 100 1.95 4.23 -12.19
CA PHE A 100 1.40 4.71 -13.45
C PHE A 100 2.31 4.37 -14.64
N ALA A 101 3.62 4.61 -14.53
CA ALA A 101 4.55 4.26 -15.60
C ALA A 101 4.60 2.75 -15.89
N MET A 102 4.39 1.91 -14.85
CA MET A 102 4.42 0.45 -14.97
C MET A 102 3.10 -0.14 -15.47
N PHE A 103 1.97 0.28 -14.90
CA PHE A 103 0.65 -0.32 -15.15
C PHE A 103 -0.20 0.49 -16.12
N LEU A 104 0.17 1.75 -16.39
CA LEU A 104 -0.54 2.66 -17.28
C LEU A 104 0.16 3.07 -18.59
N PRO A 105 1.22 2.39 -19.13
CA PRO A 105 1.61 2.60 -20.52
C PRO A 105 0.58 1.90 -21.44
N LYS A 106 -0.57 2.55 -21.59
CA LYS A 106 -1.71 2.17 -22.42
C LYS A 106 -1.32 2.15 -23.90
N ARG A 107 -0.97 1.00 -24.48
CA ARG A 107 -0.98 0.91 -25.95
C ARG A 107 -2.41 0.89 -26.55
N TYR A 108 -3.50 0.65 -25.78
CA TYR A 108 -4.84 0.36 -26.38
C TYR A 108 -6.12 0.64 -25.55
N PHE A 109 -6.37 1.83 -25.00
CA PHE A 109 -7.75 2.17 -24.57
C PHE A 109 -8.30 3.29 -25.47
N PRO A 110 -9.54 3.27 -26.04
CA PRO A 110 -10.75 2.47 -25.70
C PRO A 110 -11.50 1.87 -26.93
N LYS A 111 -12.53 1.02 -26.71
CA LYS A 111 -13.85 1.10 -27.40
C LYS A 111 -14.91 0.57 -26.44
N PHE A 112 -15.59 1.47 -25.72
CA PHE A 112 -16.66 1.23 -24.74
C PHE A 112 -16.51 -0.03 -23.84
N LEU A 113 -16.01 0.16 -22.61
CA LEU A 113 -16.37 -0.65 -21.43
C LEU A 113 -16.43 -2.18 -21.66
N GLY A 114 -15.35 -2.75 -22.21
CA GLY A 114 -15.21 -4.20 -22.39
C GLY A 114 -15.64 -4.96 -21.13
N GLY A 115 -16.62 -5.85 -21.32
CA GLY A 115 -17.40 -6.53 -20.29
C GLY A 115 -16.61 -7.35 -19.28
N ASN A 116 -17.32 -7.94 -18.31
CA ASN A 116 -16.86 -8.64 -17.11
C ASN A 116 -15.36 -9.06 -17.12
N ARG A 117 -14.48 -8.10 -16.81
CA ARG A 117 -13.01 -8.30 -16.79
C ARG A 117 -12.58 -9.27 -15.70
N VAL A 118 -13.43 -9.46 -14.70
CA VAL A 118 -13.16 -10.32 -13.56
C VAL A 118 -13.92 -11.63 -13.73
N LYS A 119 -13.26 -12.61 -14.34
CA LYS A 119 -13.81 -13.99 -14.46
C LYS A 119 -13.64 -14.80 -13.16
N CYS A 120 -12.69 -14.40 -12.30
CA CYS A 120 -12.36 -15.11 -11.06
C CYS A 120 -13.03 -14.43 -9.85
N ALA A 121 -13.99 -15.10 -9.22
CA ALA A 121 -14.71 -14.59 -8.05
C ALA A 121 -13.78 -14.21 -6.89
N ARG A 122 -12.65 -14.92 -6.72
CA ARG A 122 -11.64 -14.63 -5.70
C ARG A 122 -10.96 -13.28 -5.92
N VAL A 123 -10.63 -12.94 -7.17
CA VAL A 123 -10.05 -11.64 -7.53
C VAL A 123 -11.07 -10.53 -7.32
N TYR A 124 -12.34 -10.77 -7.67
CA TYR A 124 -13.43 -9.82 -7.43
C TYR A 124 -13.58 -9.50 -5.93
N ARG A 125 -13.60 -10.51 -5.06
CA ARG A 125 -13.65 -10.33 -3.60
C ARG A 125 -12.44 -9.58 -3.05
N LEU A 126 -11.24 -9.82 -3.59
CA LEU A 126 -10.06 -9.04 -3.19
C LEU A 126 -10.21 -7.57 -3.61
N GLY A 127 -10.70 -7.31 -4.83
CA GLY A 127 -11.00 -5.96 -5.31
C GLY A 127 -12.02 -5.23 -4.43
N LEU A 128 -13.12 -5.88 -4.08
CA LEU A 128 -14.14 -5.30 -3.20
C LEU A 128 -13.57 -4.94 -1.82
N ARG A 129 -12.76 -5.83 -1.24
CA ARG A 129 -12.09 -5.59 0.05
C ARG A 129 -11.07 -4.45 -0.05
N CYS A 130 -10.27 -4.40 -1.10
CA CYS A 130 -9.33 -3.31 -1.36
C CYS A 130 -10.05 -1.95 -1.42
N VAL A 131 -11.18 -1.88 -2.13
CA VAL A 131 -12.00 -0.67 -2.22
C VAL A 131 -12.60 -0.29 -0.87
N ALA A 132 -13.16 -1.26 -0.14
CA ALA A 132 -13.74 -1.02 1.18
C ALA A 132 -12.69 -0.53 2.20
N ILE A 133 -11.50 -1.15 2.23
CA ILE A 133 -10.40 -0.75 3.11
C ILE A 133 -9.89 0.64 2.72
N CYS A 134 -9.80 0.96 1.43
CA CYS A 134 -9.42 2.30 0.96
C CYS A 134 -10.42 3.37 1.45
N PHE A 135 -11.73 3.12 1.32
CA PHE A 135 -12.75 4.03 1.84
C PHE A 135 -12.68 4.17 3.36
N LEU A 136 -12.45 3.08 4.09
CA LEU A 136 -12.29 3.13 5.54
C LEU A 136 -11.03 3.91 5.94
N ALA A 137 -9.92 3.76 5.22
CA ALA A 137 -8.72 4.54 5.43
C ALA A 137 -9.02 6.03 5.25
N MET A 138 -9.61 6.42 4.12
CA MET A 138 -9.98 7.82 3.86
C MET A 138 -10.94 8.37 4.92
N PHE A 139 -11.88 7.54 5.39
CA PHE A 139 -12.75 7.91 6.49
C PHE A 139 -11.97 8.20 7.77
N CYS A 140 -11.05 7.31 8.19
CA CYS A 140 -10.17 7.53 9.34
C CYS A 140 -9.33 8.81 9.20
N TRP A 141 -8.79 9.07 8.02
CA TRP A 141 -8.03 10.29 7.74
C TRP A 141 -8.88 11.56 7.87
N ILE A 142 -10.11 11.55 7.33
CA ILE A 142 -11.02 12.70 7.39
C ILE A 142 -11.46 12.96 8.82
N ILE A 143 -11.88 11.92 9.56
CA ILE A 143 -12.40 12.10 10.91
C ILE A 143 -11.33 12.52 11.91
N ASP A 144 -10.07 12.11 11.70
CA ASP A 144 -8.93 12.59 12.49
C ASP A 144 -8.82 14.12 12.41
N ARG A 145 -8.95 14.67 11.20
CA ARG A 145 -8.83 16.11 10.94
C ARG A 145 -10.07 16.90 11.35
N VAL A 146 -11.26 16.43 10.98
CA VAL A 146 -12.51 17.19 11.15
C VAL A 146 -13.02 17.13 12.59
N PHE A 147 -12.80 16.02 13.29
CA PHE A 147 -13.36 15.78 14.62
C PHE A 147 -12.27 15.68 15.71
N CYS A 148 -11.12 16.33 15.52
CA CYS A 148 -10.00 16.19 16.44
C CYS A 148 -10.35 16.53 17.90
N ASP A 149 -11.05 17.66 18.13
CA ASP A 149 -11.48 18.05 19.48
C ASP A 149 -12.34 16.97 20.17
N ALA A 150 -13.19 16.29 19.39
CA ALA A 150 -14.01 15.18 19.91
C ALA A 150 -13.15 13.97 20.27
N TRP A 151 -12.18 13.60 19.43
CA TRP A 151 -11.25 12.50 19.70
C TRP A 151 -10.36 12.76 20.91
N LEU A 152 -9.88 14.00 21.07
CA LEU A 152 -9.13 14.43 22.25
C LEU A 152 -10.00 14.35 23.51
N SER A 153 -11.28 14.75 23.44
CA SER A 153 -12.20 14.71 24.59
C SER A 153 -12.44 13.30 25.14
N ILE A 154 -12.35 12.28 24.28
CA ILE A 154 -12.48 10.87 24.65
C ILE A 154 -11.12 10.15 24.78
N SER A 155 -10.01 10.89 24.73
CA SER A 155 -8.63 10.37 24.84
C SER A 155 -8.29 9.29 23.78
N PHE A 156 -8.79 9.45 22.55
CA PHE A 156 -8.50 8.55 21.43
C PHE A 156 -8.06 9.29 20.14
N PRO A 157 -6.94 10.04 20.15
CA PRO A 157 -6.48 10.82 18.99
C PRO A 157 -5.61 10.01 18.01
N TYR A 158 -5.98 8.75 17.72
CA TYR A 158 -5.12 7.80 16.98
C TYR A 158 -5.68 7.39 15.61
N MET A 159 -6.62 8.17 15.07
CA MET A 159 -7.29 7.86 13.81
C MET A 159 -6.34 7.95 12.62
N HIS A 160 -5.37 8.87 12.65
CA HIS A 160 -4.33 8.95 11.63
C HIS A 160 -3.40 7.73 11.64
N GLY A 161 -3.02 7.21 12.81
CA GLY A 161 -2.26 5.96 12.91
C GLY A 161 -3.01 4.75 12.35
N ILE A 162 -4.33 4.70 12.52
CA ILE A 162 -5.18 3.67 11.89
C ILE A 162 -5.19 3.86 10.36
N TRP A 163 -5.21 5.10 9.87
CA TRP A 163 -5.10 5.38 8.44
C TRP A 163 -3.81 4.78 7.84
N HIS A 164 -2.64 4.93 8.47
CA HIS A 164 -1.38 4.33 7.99
C HIS A 164 -1.50 2.81 7.75
N VAL A 165 -2.09 2.09 8.71
CA VAL A 165 -2.26 0.65 8.62
C VAL A 165 -3.22 0.29 7.47
N LEU A 166 -4.36 0.97 7.40
CA LEU A 166 -5.37 0.67 6.38
C LEU A 166 -4.90 1.06 4.97
N ILE A 167 -4.23 2.20 4.81
CA ILE A 167 -3.74 2.66 3.51
C ILE A 167 -2.58 1.80 3.01
N PHE A 168 -1.73 1.29 3.91
CA PHE A 168 -0.74 0.28 3.57
C PHE A 168 -1.42 -0.97 3.00
N ILE A 169 -2.43 -1.50 3.70
CA ILE A 169 -3.17 -2.69 3.26
C ILE A 169 -3.85 -2.45 1.91
N ALA A 170 -4.51 -1.31 1.73
CA ALA A 170 -5.15 -0.95 0.47
C ALA A 170 -4.14 -0.81 -0.67
N SER A 171 -3.02 -0.12 -0.45
CA SER A 171 -2.02 0.15 -1.50
C SER A 171 -1.32 -1.12 -1.98
N TYR A 172 -0.84 -1.99 -1.08
CA TYR A 172 -0.18 -3.21 -1.53
C TYR A 172 -1.18 -4.18 -2.20
N THR A 173 -2.42 -4.27 -1.71
CA THR A 173 -3.44 -5.11 -2.35
C THR A 173 -3.85 -4.57 -3.72
N ALA A 174 -3.90 -3.25 -3.89
CA ALA A 174 -4.05 -2.63 -5.21
C ALA A 174 -2.90 -3.02 -6.15
N LEU A 175 -1.64 -2.97 -5.69
CA LEU A 175 -0.48 -3.41 -6.49
C LEU A 175 -0.59 -4.88 -6.92
N VAL A 176 -1.06 -5.76 -6.02
CA VAL A 176 -1.32 -7.18 -6.35
C VAL A 176 -2.39 -7.32 -7.44
N LEU A 177 -3.49 -6.56 -7.33
CA LEU A 177 -4.57 -6.56 -8.31
C LEU A 177 -4.10 -6.01 -9.66
N PHE A 178 -3.36 -4.90 -9.68
CA PHE A 178 -2.79 -4.34 -10.91
C PHE A 178 -1.82 -5.33 -11.55
N ALA A 179 -0.94 -5.97 -10.79
CA ALA A 179 -0.06 -7.00 -11.31
C ALA A 179 -0.84 -8.20 -11.89
N TYR A 180 -1.93 -8.63 -11.24
CA TYR A 180 -2.82 -9.68 -11.75
C TYR A 180 -3.42 -9.31 -13.11
N PHE A 181 -3.98 -8.10 -13.23
CA PHE A 181 -4.56 -7.63 -14.47
C PHE A 181 -3.51 -7.43 -15.55
N ASN A 182 -2.32 -6.94 -15.18
CA ASN A 182 -1.21 -6.76 -16.10
C ASN A 182 -0.80 -8.07 -16.79
N VAL A 183 -0.63 -9.17 -16.02
CA VAL A 183 -0.37 -10.49 -16.63
C VAL A 183 -1.55 -10.98 -17.45
N SER A 184 -2.78 -10.80 -16.94
CA SER A 184 -3.99 -11.27 -17.62
C SER A 184 -4.18 -10.60 -18.99
N GLU A 185 -3.74 -9.36 -19.13
CA GLU A 185 -3.88 -8.56 -20.34
C GLU A 185 -2.68 -8.71 -21.29
N GLU A 186 -1.44 -8.62 -20.80
CA GLU A 186 -0.24 -8.68 -21.66
C GLU A 186 0.15 -10.10 -22.05
N ARG A 187 -0.11 -11.11 -21.19
CA ARG A 187 0.31 -12.51 -21.38
C ARG A 187 -0.76 -13.51 -20.92
N PRO A 188 -1.95 -13.53 -21.56
CA PRO A 188 -3.08 -14.37 -21.15
C PRO A 188 -2.75 -15.88 -21.14
N GLU A 189 -1.78 -16.34 -21.94
CA GLU A 189 -1.31 -17.71 -21.99
C GLU A 189 -0.66 -18.19 -20.68
N GLN A 190 -0.06 -17.26 -19.92
CA GLN A 190 0.63 -17.56 -18.67
C GLN A 190 -0.32 -17.66 -17.46
N LYS A 191 -1.62 -17.35 -17.64
CA LYS A 191 -2.73 -17.50 -16.68
C LYS A 191 -2.33 -17.16 -15.22
N PRO A 192 -2.40 -15.89 -14.80
CA PRO A 192 -2.06 -15.52 -13.44
C PRO A 192 -3.02 -16.17 -12.44
N GLN A 193 -2.50 -16.55 -11.29
CA GLN A 193 -3.27 -17.11 -10.18
C GLN A 193 -3.07 -16.27 -8.92
N LEU A 194 -4.18 -15.84 -8.32
CA LEU A 194 -4.19 -15.19 -7.02
C LEU A 194 -4.12 -16.24 -5.91
N LYS A 195 -3.08 -16.16 -5.08
CA LYS A 195 -2.84 -17.01 -3.92
C LYS A 195 -2.72 -16.19 -2.64
N TYR A 196 -2.85 -16.85 -1.50
CA TYR A 196 -2.70 -16.25 -0.18
C TYR A 196 -1.61 -16.97 0.62
N TRP A 197 -0.75 -16.19 1.28
CA TRP A 197 0.25 -16.68 2.21
C TRP A 197 -0.20 -16.37 3.66
N PRO A 198 0.04 -17.24 4.65
CA PRO A 198 0.76 -18.52 4.57
C PRO A 198 -0.07 -19.69 4.05
N ARG A 199 -1.41 -19.59 4.07
CA ARG A 199 -2.32 -20.63 3.59
C ARG A 199 -3.25 -20.10 2.50
N ASN A 200 -3.36 -20.84 1.40
CA ASN A 200 -4.06 -20.40 0.19
C ASN A 200 -5.60 -20.44 0.28
N ASP A 201 -6.14 -21.19 1.23
CA ASP A 201 -7.57 -21.25 1.58
C ASP A 201 -8.00 -20.03 2.42
N PHE A 202 -7.09 -19.43 3.19
CA PHE A 202 -7.35 -18.28 4.03
C PHE A 202 -7.27 -16.95 3.25
N GLU A 203 -8.42 -16.46 2.78
CA GLU A 203 -8.45 -15.24 1.94
C GLU A 203 -8.08 -13.94 2.67
N LEU A 204 -7.99 -13.92 4.00
CA LEU A 204 -7.48 -12.78 4.78
C LEU A 204 -5.95 -12.81 4.95
N GLY A 205 -5.27 -13.82 4.41
CA GLY A 205 -3.80 -13.86 4.35
C GLY A 205 -3.23 -12.81 3.40
N ILE A 206 -1.91 -12.83 3.21
CA ILE A 206 -1.20 -11.91 2.31
C ILE A 206 -1.46 -12.35 0.86
N PRO A 207 -2.24 -11.59 0.06
CA PRO A 207 -2.44 -11.91 -1.35
C PRO A 207 -1.17 -11.68 -2.15
N TYR A 208 -0.89 -12.59 -3.06
CA TYR A 208 0.17 -12.47 -4.04
C TYR A 208 -0.22 -13.23 -5.32
N ILE A 209 0.49 -12.97 -6.41
CA ILE A 209 0.24 -13.66 -7.67
C ILE A 209 1.36 -14.63 -8.02
N THR A 210 0.97 -15.79 -8.55
CA THR A 210 1.87 -16.74 -9.20
C THR A 210 1.48 -16.89 -10.66
N ILE A 211 2.45 -17.21 -11.50
CA ILE A 211 2.24 -17.31 -12.95
C ILE A 211 2.39 -18.79 -13.34
N LYS A 212 1.45 -19.34 -14.10
CA LYS A 212 1.57 -20.73 -14.59
C LYS A 212 2.61 -20.81 -15.69
N HIS A 213 3.66 -21.57 -15.47
CA HIS A 213 4.64 -21.86 -16.51
C HIS A 213 4.05 -22.80 -17.57
N PRO A 214 4.21 -22.52 -18.88
CA PRO A 214 3.82 -23.46 -19.93
C PRO A 214 4.59 -24.80 -19.91
N CYS A 215 5.71 -24.88 -19.17
CA CYS A 215 6.57 -26.08 -19.12
C CYS A 215 6.56 -26.83 -17.77
N LYS A 216 5.91 -26.33 -16.71
CA LYS A 216 5.73 -27.09 -15.45
C LYS A 216 4.33 -27.71 -15.44
N LYS A 217 4.26 -29.04 -15.53
CA LYS A 217 3.04 -29.78 -15.19
C LYS A 217 2.81 -29.67 -13.68
N ASP A 218 1.70 -29.05 -13.30
CA ASP A 218 1.22 -29.07 -11.91
C ASP A 218 0.82 -30.50 -11.55
N TYR A 219 1.64 -31.21 -10.77
CA TYR A 219 1.33 -32.55 -10.25
C TYR A 219 0.45 -32.53 -8.98
N ASN A 220 -0.15 -31.39 -8.61
CA ASN A 220 -0.95 -31.28 -7.38
C ASN A 220 -2.31 -30.61 -7.65
N ILE A 221 -3.17 -31.32 -8.40
CA ILE A 221 -4.62 -31.13 -8.32
C ILE A 221 -5.16 -32.36 -7.59
N ALA A 222 -5.29 -32.25 -6.27
CA ALA A 222 -6.19 -33.12 -5.54
C ALA A 222 -7.61 -32.60 -5.76
N ILE A 223 -8.47 -33.52 -6.19
CA ILE A 223 -9.91 -33.38 -6.46
C ILE A 223 -10.65 -32.92 -5.20
#